data_AF-A0A182H613-F1
#
_entry.id   AF-A0A182H613-F1
#
_cell.length_a   1.000
_cell.length_b   1.000
_cell.length_c   1.000
_cell.angle_alpha   90.00
_cell.angle_beta   90.00
_cell.angle_gamma   90.00
#
_symmetry.space_group_name_H-M   'P 1'
#
loop_
_entity.id
_entity.type
_entity.pdbx_description
1 polymer ?
#
loop_
_entity_poly.entity_id
_entity_poly.type
_entity_poly.pdbx_seq_one_letter_code
_entity_poly.pdbx_strand_id
1 'polypeptide(L)'
;MVLVDFSLAFNCVNHRKLQRKLREEFHFSNNACDLIHSFLEHRTQAVRIGNSTSSQRPLVDGTPQGSCLSALLFSLYINSLPIGLRCRYQLYADDLQIYISGSIRDVDQLISTINSDLETIQHWARQNSLFPNPKKTQAIIFCKEGAVVPTTSIVFCGERINPAGNVVNLGIRMDCNLKWNGHINDVTAKVFGTLRTLRRFAPVLSVQTKLKLVRAVILPFFTYCDVIYYPGLSAALRDQLNRCFKASVRFVYSLRRRETTAAVRNFILGHDLEANYSHRISIFMRQGYASNFPPYLQQHLIKGRQERARSFVIPHHTTSKRKSIMIAGAINWNQLPLATRQLPTINAFKSALSARR
;
A
#
# COMPACT_ATOMS: atom_id res chain seq x y z
N MET A 1 -2.25 -6.76 -14.68
CA MET A 1 -2.62 -6.75 -13.24
C MET A 1 -4.08 -6.37 -13.16
N VAL A 2 -4.84 -7.01 -12.28
CA VAL A 2 -6.24 -6.70 -12.00
C VAL A 2 -6.41 -6.51 -10.50
N LEU A 3 -7.08 -5.41 -10.12
CA LEU A 3 -7.48 -5.05 -8.77
C LEU A 3 -8.97 -5.37 -8.66
N VAL A 4 -9.30 -6.46 -7.99
CA VAL A 4 -10.65 -6.97 -7.80
C VAL A 4 -11.25 -6.32 -6.55
N ASP A 5 -12.45 -5.76 -6.70
CA ASP A 5 -13.21 -5.14 -5.62
C ASP A 5 -14.43 -6.01 -5.26
N PHE A 6 -14.78 -6.05 -3.98
CA PHE A 6 -15.98 -6.73 -3.48
C PHE A 6 -16.97 -5.72 -2.89
N SER A 7 -18.25 -5.90 -3.19
CA SER A 7 -19.30 -5.05 -2.62
C SER A 7 -19.57 -5.45 -1.17
N LEU A 8 -19.46 -4.47 -0.26
CA LEU A 8 -19.87 -4.60 1.15
C LEU A 8 -19.29 -5.83 1.86
N ALA A 9 -18.02 -6.14 1.62
CA ALA A 9 -17.42 -7.44 1.97
C ALA A 9 -17.65 -7.87 3.43
N PHE A 10 -17.45 -6.96 4.39
CA PHE A 10 -17.69 -7.22 5.82
C PHE A 10 -19.15 -7.50 6.17
N ASN A 11 -20.11 -6.94 5.42
CA ASN A 11 -21.54 -7.16 5.62
C ASN A 11 -22.03 -8.48 5.00
N CYS A 12 -21.22 -9.09 4.13
CA CYS A 12 -21.58 -10.29 3.38
C CYS A 12 -21.01 -11.59 3.99
N VAL A 13 -20.29 -11.51 5.11
CA VAL A 13 -19.74 -12.69 5.79
C VAL A 13 -20.87 -13.57 6.30
N ASN A 14 -21.08 -14.71 5.66
CA ASN A 14 -22.13 -15.63 6.08
C ASN A 14 -21.72 -16.40 7.33
N HIS A 15 -22.50 -16.30 8.40
CA HIS A 15 -22.14 -16.85 9.71
C HIS A 15 -21.94 -18.37 9.68
N ARG A 16 -22.82 -19.10 9.00
CA ARG A 16 -22.73 -20.57 8.88
C ARG A 16 -21.48 -21.01 8.12
N LYS A 17 -21.18 -20.34 7.00
CA LYS A 17 -19.97 -20.62 6.21
C LYS A 17 -18.71 -20.30 7.02
N LEU A 18 -18.68 -19.18 7.73
CA LEU A 18 -17.57 -18.83 8.61
C LEU A 18 -17.35 -19.89 9.68
N GLN A 19 -18.41 -20.30 10.39
CA GLN A 19 -18.31 -21.37 11.38
C GLN A 19 -17.78 -22.68 10.80
N ARG A 20 -18.26 -23.06 9.61
CA ARG A 20 -17.77 -24.25 8.92
C ARG A 20 -16.28 -24.15 8.65
N LYS A 21 -15.81 -23.02 8.12
CA LYS A 21 -14.38 -22.77 7.90
C LYS A 21 -13.57 -22.87 9.20
N LEU A 22 -14.04 -22.24 10.28
CA LEU A 22 -13.37 -22.27 11.56
C LEU A 22 -13.20 -23.71 12.11
N ARG A 23 -14.23 -24.54 11.99
CA ARG A 23 -14.18 -25.95 12.44
C ARG A 23 -13.40 -26.86 11.50
N GLU A 24 -13.68 -26.78 10.20
CA GLU A 24 -13.21 -27.77 9.22
C GLU A 24 -11.86 -27.41 8.59
N GLU A 25 -11.60 -26.12 8.33
CA GLU A 25 -10.37 -25.66 7.68
C GLU A 25 -9.31 -25.23 8.69
N PHE A 26 -9.71 -24.61 9.81
CA PHE A 26 -8.79 -24.11 10.84
C PHE A 26 -8.75 -24.96 12.11
N HIS A 27 -9.62 -25.96 12.23
CA HIS A 27 -9.67 -26.90 13.37
C HIS A 27 -9.81 -26.23 14.74
N PHE A 28 -10.58 -25.14 14.81
CA PHE A 28 -10.91 -24.50 16.08
C PHE A 28 -11.75 -25.45 16.94
N SER A 29 -11.56 -25.39 18.26
CA SER A 29 -12.39 -26.16 19.19
C SER A 29 -13.85 -25.70 19.14
N ASN A 30 -14.77 -26.59 19.53
CA ASN A 30 -16.20 -26.28 19.59
C ASN A 30 -16.46 -25.03 20.44
N ASN A 31 -15.87 -24.96 21.64
CA ASN A 31 -16.01 -23.81 22.54
C ASN A 31 -15.58 -22.48 21.89
N ALA A 32 -14.49 -22.48 21.13
CA ALA A 32 -14.03 -21.27 20.43
C ALA A 32 -15.00 -20.89 19.30
N CYS A 33 -15.53 -21.86 18.57
CA CYS A 33 -16.52 -21.64 17.52
C CYS A 33 -17.85 -21.12 18.09
N ASP A 34 -18.30 -21.65 19.22
CA ASP A 34 -19.52 -21.24 19.91
C ASP A 34 -19.39 -19.81 20.45
N LEU A 35 -18.21 -19.46 20.99
CA LEU A 35 -17.92 -18.08 21.39
C LEU A 35 -18.01 -17.12 20.20
N ILE A 36 -17.37 -17.45 19.08
CA ILE A 36 -17.41 -16.63 17.86
C ILE A 36 -18.85 -16.52 17.32
N HIS A 37 -19.62 -17.61 17.39
CA HIS A 37 -21.02 -17.61 16.99
C HIS A 37 -21.86 -16.65 17.84
N SER A 38 -21.72 -16.73 19.17
CA SER A 38 -22.44 -15.84 20.09
C SER A 38 -22.11 -14.36 19.87
N PHE A 39 -20.90 -14.05 19.37
CA PHE A 39 -20.50 -12.69 19.00
C PHE A 39 -21.24 -12.17 17.75
N LEU A 40 -21.63 -13.06 16.84
CA LEU A 40 -22.22 -12.75 15.53
C LEU A 40 -23.75 -12.86 15.51
N GLU A 41 -24.33 -13.75 16.31
CA GLU A 41 -25.78 -13.98 16.35
C GLU A 41 -26.58 -12.90 17.09
N HIS A 42 -27.89 -12.87 16.82
CA HIS A 42 -28.88 -12.00 17.45
C HIS A 42 -28.52 -10.50 17.42
N ARG A 43 -27.73 -10.09 16.43
CA ARG A 43 -27.38 -8.68 16.23
C ARG A 43 -28.48 -7.98 15.48
N THR A 44 -28.66 -6.69 15.76
CA THR A 44 -29.62 -5.82 15.09
C THR A 44 -28.97 -4.50 14.71
N GLN A 45 -29.47 -3.86 13.65
CA GLN A 45 -29.09 -2.52 13.24
C GLN A 45 -30.30 -1.58 13.16
N ALA A 46 -30.06 -0.30 13.38
CA ALA A 46 -31.01 0.79 13.16
C ALA A 46 -30.23 2.05 12.71
N VAL A 47 -30.90 2.94 11.98
CA VAL A 47 -30.33 4.22 11.53
C VAL A 47 -30.88 5.33 12.41
N ARG A 48 -30.00 6.20 12.92
CA ARG A 48 -30.39 7.38 13.71
C ARG A 48 -30.03 8.66 12.97
N ILE A 49 -31.02 9.54 12.78
CA ILE A 49 -30.84 10.88 12.19
C ILE A 49 -31.36 11.90 13.21
N GLY A 50 -30.44 12.68 13.80
CA GLY A 50 -30.77 13.57 14.91
C GLY A 50 -31.35 12.78 16.09
N ASN A 51 -32.59 13.08 16.46
CA ASN A 51 -33.31 12.43 17.55
C ASN A 51 -34.21 11.27 17.09
N SER A 52 -34.33 11.02 15.78
CA SER A 52 -35.19 9.97 15.23
C SER A 52 -34.38 8.70 14.96
N THR A 53 -34.88 7.56 15.42
CA THR A 53 -34.26 6.23 15.19
C THR A 53 -35.23 5.34 14.43
N SER A 54 -34.76 4.64 13.40
CA SER A 54 -35.56 3.67 12.65
C SER A 54 -35.92 2.46 13.50
N SER A 55 -36.89 1.66 13.05
CA SER A 55 -37.10 0.31 13.58
C SER A 55 -35.80 -0.52 13.52
N GLN A 56 -35.58 -1.36 14.52
CA GLN A 56 -34.48 -2.33 14.50
C GLN A 56 -34.71 -3.39 13.43
N ARG A 57 -33.64 -3.83 12.78
CA ARG A 57 -33.64 -4.97 11.86
C ARG A 57 -32.54 -5.95 12.22
N PRO A 58 -32.78 -7.27 12.16
CA PRO A 58 -31.76 -8.28 12.43
C PRO A 58 -30.65 -8.23 11.37
N LEU A 59 -29.42 -8.52 11.81
CA LEU A 59 -28.24 -8.74 10.98
C LEU A 59 -28.00 -10.24 10.88
N VAL A 60 -28.43 -10.83 9.76
CA VAL A 60 -28.30 -12.29 9.49
C VAL A 60 -26.96 -12.67 8.86
N ASP A 61 -26.25 -11.70 8.31
CA ASP A 61 -24.92 -11.84 7.73
C ASP A 61 -24.05 -10.66 8.16
N GLY A 62 -22.75 -10.85 8.01
CA GLY A 62 -21.74 -9.84 8.23
C GLY A 62 -21.14 -9.88 9.63
N THR A 63 -20.16 -9.02 9.84
CA THR A 63 -19.48 -8.87 11.13
C THR A 63 -19.61 -7.44 11.63
N PRO A 64 -19.63 -7.20 12.96
CA PRO A 64 -19.71 -5.85 13.51
C PRO A 64 -18.56 -4.95 13.05
N GLN A 65 -18.84 -3.95 12.22
CA GLN A 65 -17.81 -2.99 11.78
C GLN A 65 -17.26 -2.19 12.97
N GLY A 66 -15.95 -2.00 13.02
CA GLY A 66 -15.26 -1.31 14.12
C GLY A 66 -14.77 -2.23 15.24
N SER A 67 -15.11 -3.53 15.22
CA SER A 67 -14.52 -4.52 16.12
C SER A 67 -13.19 -5.06 15.56
N CYS A 68 -12.17 -5.17 16.41
CA CYS A 68 -10.91 -5.84 16.06
C CYS A 68 -11.11 -7.30 15.64
N LEU A 69 -12.06 -7.99 16.28
CA LEU A 69 -12.35 -9.40 15.96
C LEU A 69 -12.96 -9.54 14.57
N SER A 70 -13.80 -8.59 14.13
CA SER A 70 -14.42 -8.63 12.81
C SER A 70 -13.39 -8.60 11.67
N ALA A 71 -12.32 -7.81 11.82
CA ALA A 71 -11.22 -7.79 10.86
C ALA A 71 -10.55 -9.17 10.74
N LEU A 72 -10.24 -9.81 11.87
CA LEU A 72 -9.66 -11.15 11.91
C LEU A 72 -10.59 -12.20 11.29
N LEU A 73 -11.87 -12.18 11.66
CA LEU A 73 -12.86 -13.12 11.13
C LEU A 73 -13.01 -12.98 9.61
N PHE A 74 -13.01 -11.75 9.10
CA PHE A 74 -13.03 -11.52 7.65
C PHE A 74 -11.77 -12.08 6.98
N SER A 75 -10.58 -11.83 7.55
CA SER A 75 -9.34 -12.40 7.03
C SER A 75 -9.37 -13.93 6.98
N LEU A 76 -9.87 -14.60 8.03
CA LEU A 76 -10.05 -16.05 8.04
C LEU A 76 -11.05 -16.52 6.98
N TYR A 77 -12.15 -15.78 6.81
CA TYR A 77 -13.20 -16.09 5.84
C TYR A 77 -12.69 -16.08 4.41
N ILE A 78 -11.92 -15.05 4.03
CA ILE A 78 -11.43 -14.87 2.66
C ILE A 78 -10.15 -15.66 2.35
N ASN A 79 -9.47 -16.20 3.37
CA ASN A 79 -8.13 -16.80 3.22
C ASN A 79 -8.05 -17.96 2.20
N SER A 80 -9.15 -18.68 1.97
CA SER A 80 -9.20 -19.76 0.98
C SER A 80 -9.36 -19.28 -0.47
N LEU A 81 -9.68 -18.00 -0.70
CA LEU A 81 -9.94 -17.44 -2.02
C LEU A 81 -8.79 -17.72 -2.99
N PRO A 82 -7.51 -17.54 -2.63
CA PRO A 82 -6.42 -17.66 -3.59
C PRO A 82 -6.07 -19.11 -3.96
N ILE A 83 -6.74 -20.10 -3.37
CA ILE A 83 -6.49 -21.52 -3.66
C ILE A 83 -6.84 -21.78 -5.12
N GLY A 84 -5.87 -22.29 -5.88
CA GLY A 84 -6.05 -22.64 -7.29
C GLY A 84 -5.79 -21.50 -8.29
N LEU A 85 -5.47 -20.29 -7.83
CA LEU A 85 -5.06 -19.22 -8.74
C LEU A 85 -3.70 -19.52 -9.38
N ARG A 86 -3.61 -19.30 -10.69
CA ARG A 86 -2.36 -19.47 -11.46
C ARG A 86 -1.51 -18.20 -11.44
N CYS A 87 -2.15 -17.04 -11.40
CA CYS A 87 -1.50 -15.75 -11.25
C CYS A 87 -0.89 -15.62 -9.84
N ARG A 88 0.09 -14.73 -9.73
CA ARG A 88 0.51 -14.23 -8.42
C ARG A 88 -0.58 -13.33 -7.86
N TYR A 89 -0.72 -13.30 -6.54
CA TYR A 89 -1.72 -12.48 -5.89
C TYR A 89 -1.16 -11.73 -4.68
N GLN A 90 -1.88 -10.68 -4.27
CA GLN A 90 -1.78 -10.04 -2.97
C GLN A 90 -3.20 -9.85 -2.46
N LEU A 91 -3.43 -10.22 -1.19
CA LEU A 91 -4.73 -10.10 -0.54
C LEU A 91 -4.55 -9.24 0.71
N TYR A 92 -5.22 -8.10 0.76
CA TYR A 92 -5.17 -7.17 1.88
C TYR A 92 -6.60 -6.82 2.30
N ALA A 93 -7.06 -7.39 3.42
CA ALA A 93 -8.48 -7.37 3.77
C ALA A 93 -9.33 -7.84 2.56
N ASP A 94 -10.24 -7.01 2.06
CA ASP A 94 -11.07 -7.26 0.88
C ASP A 94 -10.42 -6.87 -0.45
N ASP A 95 -9.31 -6.11 -0.43
CA ASP A 95 -8.58 -5.76 -1.64
C ASP A 95 -7.80 -6.98 -2.17
N LEU A 96 -8.24 -7.51 -3.31
CA LEU A 96 -7.55 -8.59 -4.02
C LEU A 96 -6.85 -8.06 -5.26
N GLN A 97 -5.55 -8.26 -5.35
CA GLN A 97 -4.77 -8.03 -6.55
C GLN A 97 -4.33 -9.36 -7.15
N ILE A 98 -4.56 -9.57 -8.45
CA ILE A 98 -3.94 -10.65 -9.23
C ILE A 98 -3.05 -10.09 -10.34
N TYR A 99 -1.92 -10.75 -10.59
CA TYR A 99 -0.98 -10.31 -11.60
C TYR A 99 -0.10 -11.44 -12.12
N ILE A 100 0.26 -11.30 -13.38
CA ILE A 100 1.19 -12.16 -14.09
C ILE A 100 2.11 -11.28 -14.94
N SER A 101 3.31 -11.76 -15.21
CA SER A 101 4.30 -11.07 -16.05
C SER A 101 4.92 -12.06 -17.03
N GLY A 102 5.11 -11.64 -18.27
CA GLY A 102 5.72 -12.46 -19.32
C GLY A 102 6.22 -11.60 -20.49
N SER A 103 6.56 -12.25 -21.59
CA SER A 103 6.90 -11.56 -22.83
C SER A 103 5.68 -10.84 -23.39
N ILE A 104 5.91 -9.74 -24.11
CA ILE A 104 4.82 -9.04 -24.79
C ILE A 104 4.18 -9.86 -25.92
N ARG A 105 4.94 -10.81 -26.48
CA ARG A 105 4.43 -11.74 -27.50
C ARG A 105 3.33 -12.66 -26.97
N ASP A 106 3.32 -12.89 -25.66
CA ASP A 106 2.40 -13.80 -25.00
C ASP A 106 1.23 -13.06 -24.33
N VAL A 107 1.04 -11.76 -24.63
CA VAL A 107 0.09 -10.89 -23.91
C VAL A 107 -1.33 -11.46 -23.88
N ASP A 108 -1.80 -12.03 -24.99
CA ASP A 108 -3.12 -12.65 -25.07
C ASP A 108 -3.23 -13.93 -24.23
N GLN A 109 -2.17 -14.74 -24.17
CA GLN A 109 -2.10 -15.91 -23.28
C GLN A 109 -2.10 -15.50 -21.79
N LEU A 110 -1.37 -14.43 -21.46
CA LEU A 110 -1.35 -13.86 -20.10
C LEU A 110 -2.73 -13.33 -19.70
N ILE A 111 -3.45 -12.68 -20.61
CA ILE A 111 -4.83 -12.21 -20.38
C ILE A 111 -5.78 -13.39 -20.24
N SER A 112 -5.67 -14.42 -21.07
CA SER A 112 -6.46 -15.65 -20.92
C SER A 112 -6.25 -16.32 -19.57
N THR A 113 -5.01 -16.32 -19.06
CA THR A 113 -4.70 -16.83 -17.71
C THR A 113 -5.38 -15.98 -16.63
N ILE A 114 -5.34 -14.64 -16.76
CA ILE A 114 -6.06 -13.73 -15.86
C ILE A 114 -7.57 -14.00 -15.90
N ASN A 115 -8.17 -14.16 -17.07
CA ASN A 115 -9.61 -14.43 -17.20
C ASN A 115 -10.00 -15.76 -16.52
N SER A 116 -9.21 -16.81 -16.70
CA SER A 116 -9.44 -18.10 -16.02
C SER A 116 -9.38 -17.97 -14.49
N ASP A 117 -8.46 -17.17 -13.96
CA ASP A 117 -8.41 -16.89 -12.53
C ASP A 117 -9.59 -16.01 -12.07
N LEU A 118 -10.02 -15.04 -12.87
CA LEU A 118 -11.20 -14.21 -12.58
C LEU A 118 -12.49 -15.05 -12.53
N GLU A 119 -12.64 -16.05 -13.38
CA GLU A 119 -13.72 -17.03 -13.32
C GLU A 119 -13.66 -17.87 -12.03
N THR A 120 -12.46 -18.31 -11.65
CA THR A 120 -12.23 -19.04 -10.39
C THR A 120 -12.63 -18.18 -9.18
N ILE A 121 -12.23 -16.91 -9.17
CA ILE A 121 -12.59 -15.93 -8.13
C ILE A 121 -14.11 -15.73 -8.10
N GLN A 122 -14.75 -15.56 -9.26
CA GLN A 122 -16.20 -15.40 -9.35
C GLN A 122 -16.95 -16.61 -8.79
N HIS A 123 -16.49 -17.83 -9.12
CA HIS A 123 -17.08 -19.06 -8.61
C HIS A 123 -16.92 -19.17 -7.09
N TRP A 124 -15.69 -18.97 -6.59
CA TRP A 124 -15.40 -18.99 -5.16
C TRP A 124 -16.22 -17.94 -4.40
N ALA A 125 -16.34 -16.71 -4.92
CA ALA A 125 -17.11 -15.64 -4.29
C ALA A 125 -18.59 -16.01 -4.16
N ARG A 126 -19.20 -16.57 -5.21
CA ARG A 126 -20.57 -17.09 -5.17
C ARG A 126 -20.74 -18.18 -4.10
N GLN A 127 -19.81 -19.14 -4.05
CA GLN A 127 -19.82 -20.19 -3.04
C GLN A 127 -19.64 -19.66 -1.62
N ASN A 128 -19.02 -18.49 -1.45
CA ASN A 128 -18.76 -17.86 -0.15
C ASN A 128 -19.64 -16.61 0.10
N SER A 129 -20.76 -16.45 -0.61
CA SER A 129 -21.69 -15.32 -0.42
C SER A 129 -21.04 -13.94 -0.51
N LEU A 130 -19.93 -13.80 -1.24
CA LEU A 130 -19.30 -12.52 -1.54
C LEU A 130 -19.69 -12.08 -2.94
N PHE A 131 -19.84 -10.77 -3.12
CA PHE A 131 -20.33 -10.17 -4.36
C PHE A 131 -19.22 -9.37 -5.02
N PRO A 132 -18.57 -9.91 -6.06
CA PRO A 132 -17.60 -9.15 -6.83
C PRO A 132 -18.23 -7.90 -7.45
N ASN A 133 -17.45 -6.83 -7.57
CA ASN A 133 -17.88 -5.55 -8.13
C ASN A 133 -17.12 -5.25 -9.43
N PRO A 134 -17.56 -5.79 -10.59
CA PRO A 134 -16.86 -5.58 -11.86
C PRO A 134 -16.72 -4.10 -12.24
N LYS A 135 -17.69 -3.26 -11.86
CA LYS A 135 -17.67 -1.81 -12.14
C LYS A 135 -16.59 -1.05 -11.35
N LYS A 136 -16.19 -1.57 -10.19
CA LYS A 136 -15.09 -1.01 -9.38
C LYS A 136 -13.76 -1.73 -9.61
N THR A 137 -13.79 -2.94 -10.17
CA THR A 137 -12.59 -3.68 -10.56
C THR A 137 -11.80 -2.91 -11.62
N GLN A 138 -10.50 -2.77 -11.41
CA GLN A 138 -9.61 -2.05 -12.31
C GLN A 138 -8.55 -2.98 -12.90
N ALA A 139 -8.29 -2.85 -14.20
CA ALA A 139 -7.17 -3.53 -14.84
C ALA A 139 -6.10 -2.52 -15.27
N ILE A 140 -4.84 -2.93 -15.24
CA ILE A 140 -3.72 -2.17 -15.80
C ILE A 140 -2.69 -3.11 -16.42
N ILE A 141 -2.16 -2.69 -17.56
CA ILE A 141 -1.06 -3.36 -18.25
C ILE A 141 0.16 -2.46 -18.12
N PHE A 142 1.22 -3.01 -17.54
CA PHE A 142 2.51 -2.32 -17.45
C PHE A 142 3.37 -2.76 -18.63
N CYS A 143 3.71 -1.84 -19.52
CA CYS A 143 4.56 -2.09 -20.67
C CYS A 143 5.49 -0.89 -20.92
N LYS A 144 6.53 -1.09 -21.76
CA LYS A 144 7.38 0.03 -22.18
C LYS A 144 6.59 0.88 -23.19
N GLU A 145 6.81 2.20 -23.19
CA GLU A 145 6.19 3.13 -24.14
C GLU A 145 6.33 2.61 -25.59
N GLY A 146 5.21 2.55 -26.32
CA GLY A 146 5.12 2.08 -27.70
C GLY A 146 4.64 0.64 -27.90
N ALA A 147 3.84 0.07 -26.99
CA ALA A 147 3.62 -1.37 -26.96
C ALA A 147 2.14 -1.84 -26.95
N VAL A 148 1.84 -2.69 -27.94
CA VAL A 148 0.72 -3.63 -28.22
C VAL A 148 -0.60 -3.43 -27.45
N VAL A 149 -1.67 -3.20 -28.22
CA VAL A 149 -3.06 -3.37 -27.76
C VAL A 149 -3.38 -4.87 -27.80
N PRO A 150 -3.67 -5.53 -26.66
CA PRO A 150 -4.07 -6.93 -26.68
C PRO A 150 -5.36 -7.12 -27.47
N THR A 151 -5.47 -8.24 -28.17
CA THR A 151 -6.69 -8.61 -28.91
C THR A 151 -7.73 -9.21 -27.96
N THR A 152 -7.26 -9.94 -26.96
CA THR A 152 -8.08 -10.57 -25.93
C THR A 152 -8.49 -9.53 -24.88
N SER A 153 -9.78 -9.50 -24.56
CA SER A 153 -10.32 -8.61 -23.53
C SER A 153 -10.26 -9.26 -22.15
N ILE A 154 -10.04 -8.44 -21.12
CA ILE A 154 -10.21 -8.87 -19.73
C ILE A 154 -11.72 -8.84 -19.42
N VAL A 155 -12.26 -9.93 -18.91
CA VAL A 155 -13.69 -10.07 -18.60
C VAL A 155 -13.86 -10.55 -17.17
N PHE A 156 -14.77 -9.92 -16.42
CA PHE A 156 -15.09 -10.31 -15.06
C PHE A 156 -16.58 -10.22 -14.80
N CYS A 157 -17.20 -11.32 -14.34
CA CYS A 157 -18.64 -11.37 -14.09
C CYS A 157 -19.50 -10.96 -15.31
N GLY A 158 -19.03 -11.25 -16.52
CA GLY A 158 -19.69 -10.88 -17.78
C GLY A 158 -19.45 -9.43 -18.24
N GLU A 159 -18.77 -8.61 -17.44
CA GLU A 159 -18.41 -7.24 -17.83
C GLU A 159 -16.98 -7.18 -18.38
N ARG A 160 -16.78 -6.40 -19.45
CA ARG A 160 -15.45 -6.13 -20.00
C ARG A 160 -14.73 -5.10 -19.15
N ILE A 161 -13.55 -5.46 -18.64
CA ILE A 161 -12.69 -4.59 -17.85
C ILE A 161 -11.62 -3.99 -18.77
N ASN A 162 -11.80 -2.73 -19.16
CA ASN A 162 -10.83 -2.04 -20.00
C ASN A 162 -9.58 -1.66 -19.18
N PRO A 163 -8.37 -2.02 -19.63
CA PRO A 163 -7.14 -1.59 -18.97
C PRO A 163 -7.06 -0.06 -18.91
N ALA A 164 -6.91 0.49 -17.70
CA ALA A 164 -6.77 1.91 -17.48
C ALA A 164 -5.28 2.32 -17.60
N GLY A 165 -5.05 3.56 -18.05
CA GLY A 165 -3.70 4.15 -18.07
C GLY A 165 -3.16 4.43 -16.67
N ASN A 166 -4.01 4.47 -15.65
CA ASN A 166 -3.63 4.57 -14.24
C ASN A 166 -4.66 3.88 -13.34
N VAL A 167 -4.19 3.37 -12.20
CA VAL A 167 -5.00 2.72 -11.15
C VAL A 167 -4.53 3.18 -9.77
N VAL A 168 -5.40 3.02 -8.76
CA VAL A 168 -5.05 3.28 -7.36
C VAL A 168 -5.05 1.96 -6.61
N ASN A 169 -3.93 1.62 -5.98
CA ASN A 169 -3.78 0.42 -5.17
C ASN A 169 -3.32 0.81 -3.77
N LEU A 170 -4.10 0.50 -2.74
CA LEU A 170 -3.82 0.81 -1.33
C LEU A 170 -3.34 2.26 -1.12
N GLY A 171 -3.99 3.22 -1.79
CA GLY A 171 -3.68 4.65 -1.70
C GLY A 171 -2.53 5.15 -2.58
N ILE A 172 -1.89 4.28 -3.38
CA ILE A 172 -0.84 4.64 -4.34
C ILE A 172 -1.37 4.62 -5.76
N ARG A 173 -1.27 5.76 -6.44
CA ARG A 173 -1.61 5.88 -7.86
C ARG A 173 -0.42 5.44 -8.71
N MET A 174 -0.65 4.45 -9.57
CA MET A 174 0.34 3.93 -10.53
C MET A 174 -0.20 4.09 -11.94
N ASP A 175 0.62 4.59 -12.84
CA ASP A 175 0.34 4.63 -14.28
C ASP A 175 1.02 3.46 -15.01
N CYS A 176 0.57 3.18 -16.22
CA CYS A 176 1.05 2.05 -17.02
C CYS A 176 2.54 2.13 -17.38
N ASN A 177 3.13 3.33 -17.37
CA ASN A 177 4.55 3.57 -17.66
C ASN A 177 5.39 3.74 -16.38
N LEU A 178 4.79 3.61 -15.20
CA LEU A 178 5.42 3.83 -13.88
C LEU A 178 6.05 5.23 -13.75
N LYS A 179 5.42 6.24 -14.35
CA LYS A 179 5.60 7.67 -14.13
C LYS A 179 4.71 8.20 -12.99
N TRP A 180 5.32 8.55 -11.88
CA TRP A 180 4.63 9.00 -10.67
C TRP A 180 3.97 10.39 -10.70
N ASN A 181 3.79 11.01 -11.88
CA ASN A 181 3.22 12.36 -12.01
C ASN A 181 1.86 12.48 -11.32
N GLY A 182 0.93 11.55 -11.60
CA GLY A 182 -0.40 11.56 -11.00
C GLY A 182 -0.36 11.43 -9.47
N HIS A 183 0.48 10.52 -8.95
CA HIS A 183 0.65 10.35 -7.52
C HIS A 183 1.19 11.60 -6.83
N ILE A 184 2.22 12.24 -7.41
CA ILE A 184 2.80 13.47 -6.85
C ILE A 184 1.81 14.65 -6.92
N ASN A 185 0.97 14.71 -7.95
CA ASN A 185 -0.10 15.70 -8.02
C ASN A 185 -1.14 15.49 -6.91
N ASP A 186 -1.54 14.25 -6.64
CA ASP A 186 -2.46 13.92 -5.53
C ASP A 186 -1.86 14.30 -4.17
N VAL A 187 -0.58 13.98 -3.92
CA VAL A 187 0.15 14.39 -2.71
C VAL A 187 0.20 15.91 -2.60
N THR A 188 0.51 16.60 -3.70
CA THR A 188 0.57 18.07 -3.77
C THR A 188 -0.76 18.69 -3.40
N ALA A 189 -1.86 18.19 -3.97
CA ALA A 189 -3.22 18.65 -3.68
C ALA A 189 -3.59 18.44 -2.21
N LYS A 190 -3.30 17.26 -1.65
CA LYS A 190 -3.53 16.95 -0.22
C LYS A 190 -2.76 17.89 0.71
N VAL A 191 -1.47 18.11 0.44
CA VAL A 191 -0.62 18.99 1.25
C VAL A 191 -1.13 20.43 1.22
N PHE A 192 -1.35 21.00 0.03
CA PHE A 192 -1.79 22.40 -0.07
C PHE A 192 -3.23 22.61 0.40
N GLY A 193 -4.13 21.65 0.17
CA GLY A 193 -5.49 21.67 0.71
C GLY A 193 -5.49 21.68 2.24
N THR A 194 -4.70 20.80 2.86
CA THR A 194 -4.54 20.75 4.32
C THR A 194 -3.91 22.03 4.86
N LEU A 195 -2.84 22.53 4.24
CA LEU A 195 -2.20 23.79 4.63
C LEU A 195 -3.16 24.98 4.53
N ARG A 196 -4.03 25.02 3.53
CA ARG A 196 -5.05 26.07 3.39
C ARG A 196 -5.98 26.09 4.59
N THR A 197 -6.45 24.92 5.03
CA THR A 197 -7.29 24.79 6.22
C THR A 197 -6.53 25.20 7.49
N LEU A 198 -5.33 24.67 7.70
CA LEU A 198 -4.53 24.97 8.89
C LEU A 198 -4.11 26.44 8.99
N ARG A 199 -3.87 27.11 7.86
CA ARG A 199 -3.51 28.53 7.84
C ARG A 199 -4.59 29.44 8.41
N ARG A 200 -5.87 29.05 8.35
CA ARG A 200 -6.97 29.82 8.96
C ARG A 200 -6.82 29.94 10.47
N PHE A 201 -6.21 28.93 11.10
CA PHE A 201 -5.96 28.88 12.54
C PHE A 201 -4.53 29.33 12.89
N ALA A 202 -3.69 29.66 11.91
CA ALA A 202 -2.29 30.03 12.16
C ALA A 202 -2.05 31.12 13.21
N PRO A 203 -2.90 32.16 13.34
CA PRO A 203 -2.72 33.23 14.34
C PRO A 203 -2.82 32.74 15.80
N VAL A 204 -3.62 31.71 16.05
CA VAL A 204 -3.87 31.19 17.41
C VAL A 204 -3.03 29.95 17.76
N LEU A 205 -2.20 29.49 16.83
CA LEU A 205 -1.38 28.29 17.00
C LEU A 205 0.08 28.65 17.32
N SER A 206 0.60 28.08 18.42
CA SER A 206 2.03 28.13 18.72
C SER A 206 2.85 27.34 17.68
N VAL A 207 4.15 27.66 17.58
CA VAL A 207 5.09 26.92 16.69
C VAL A 207 5.10 25.43 17.04
N GLN A 208 5.07 25.09 18.33
CA GLN A 208 5.07 23.70 18.78
C GLN A 208 3.80 22.95 18.36
N THR A 209 2.63 23.60 18.44
CA THR A 209 1.37 23.01 17.96
C THR A 209 1.37 22.87 16.44
N LYS A 210 1.84 23.88 15.69
CA LYS A 210 2.00 23.78 14.23
C LYS A 210 2.91 22.62 13.84
N LEU A 211 4.03 22.45 14.54
CA LEU A 211 4.97 21.35 14.30
C LEU A 211 4.30 19.98 14.53
N LYS A 212 3.55 19.82 15.64
CA LYS A 212 2.77 18.60 15.91
C LYS A 212 1.75 18.33 14.80
N LEU A 213 1.00 19.34 14.37
CA LEU A 213 0.01 19.21 13.30
C LEU A 213 0.65 18.79 11.96
N VAL A 214 1.75 19.43 11.57
CA VAL A 214 2.45 19.09 10.33
C VAL A 214 3.01 17.67 10.40
N ARG A 215 3.61 17.26 11.52
CA ARG A 215 4.13 15.89 11.70
C ARG A 215 3.02 14.84 11.71
N ALA A 216 1.87 15.11 12.31
CA ALA A 216 0.78 14.15 12.44
C ALA A 216 -0.08 14.03 11.17
N VAL A 217 -0.32 15.14 10.47
CA VAL A 217 -1.32 15.18 9.37
C VAL A 217 -0.66 15.28 8.00
N ILE A 218 0.33 16.17 7.85
CA ILE A 218 0.91 16.46 6.53
C ILE A 218 2.05 15.51 6.19
N LEU A 219 2.91 15.19 7.16
CA LEU A 219 4.08 14.35 6.93
C LEU A 219 3.74 12.93 6.43
N PRO A 220 2.65 12.28 6.87
CA PRO A 220 2.21 11.02 6.28
C PRO A 220 2.00 11.09 4.76
N PHE A 221 1.57 12.23 4.19
CA PHE A 221 1.41 12.37 2.74
C PHE A 221 2.74 12.27 1.98
N PHE A 222 3.86 12.59 2.61
CA PHE A 222 5.20 12.48 2.02
C PHE A 222 5.87 11.14 2.26
N THR A 223 5.48 10.46 3.34
CA THR A 223 6.21 9.31 3.88
C THR A 223 5.46 7.99 3.68
N TYR A 224 4.18 8.03 3.32
CA TYR A 224 3.43 6.84 2.96
C TYR A 224 3.97 6.27 1.64
N CYS A 225 4.54 5.06 1.67
CA CYS A 225 5.16 4.36 0.53
C CYS A 225 6.25 5.12 -0.25
N ASP A 226 6.90 6.11 0.35
CA ASP A 226 7.99 6.88 -0.27
C ASP A 226 9.12 6.00 -0.81
N VAL A 227 9.50 4.94 -0.09
CA VAL A 227 10.51 3.97 -0.52
C VAL A 227 10.18 3.30 -1.85
N ILE A 228 8.90 3.26 -2.26
CA ILE A 228 8.44 2.66 -3.51
C ILE A 228 8.54 3.66 -4.67
N TYR A 229 7.94 4.86 -4.53
CA TYR A 229 7.83 5.79 -5.66
C TYR A 229 9.00 6.76 -5.78
N TYR A 230 9.66 7.12 -4.67
CA TYR A 230 10.70 8.16 -4.65
C TYR A 230 11.88 7.87 -5.60
N PRO A 231 12.41 6.62 -5.69
CA PRO A 231 13.47 6.33 -6.66
C PRO A 231 13.00 6.45 -8.12
N GLY A 232 11.69 6.38 -8.37
CA GLY A 232 11.08 6.56 -9.68
C GLY A 232 10.88 8.01 -10.13
N LEU A 233 11.04 8.99 -9.24
CA LEU A 233 10.75 10.39 -9.53
C LEU A 233 11.78 11.04 -10.45
N SER A 234 11.30 11.85 -11.39
CA SER A 234 12.13 12.80 -12.13
C SER A 234 12.57 13.95 -11.22
N ALA A 235 13.61 14.68 -11.63
CA ALA A 235 14.08 15.88 -10.91
C ALA A 235 12.94 16.89 -10.69
N ALA A 236 12.13 17.15 -11.74
CA ALA A 236 10.98 18.05 -11.66
C ALA A 236 9.94 17.63 -10.60
N LEU A 237 9.66 16.32 -10.48
CA LEU A 237 8.73 15.80 -9.47
C LEU A 237 9.31 15.87 -8.06
N ARG A 238 10.62 15.62 -7.89
CA ARG A 238 11.31 15.84 -6.61
C ARG A 238 11.26 17.30 -6.18
N ASP A 239 11.46 18.22 -7.11
CA ASP A 239 11.35 19.67 -6.86
C ASP A 239 9.93 20.08 -6.49
N GLN A 240 8.91 19.49 -7.11
CA GLN A 240 7.52 19.68 -6.73
C GLN A 240 7.26 19.24 -5.28
N LEU A 241 7.71 18.05 -4.88
CA LEU A 241 7.61 17.60 -3.49
C LEU A 241 8.38 18.52 -2.53
N ASN A 242 9.60 18.92 -2.90
CA ASN A 242 10.41 19.84 -2.09
C ASN A 242 9.72 21.20 -1.92
N ARG A 243 9.02 21.73 -2.94
CA ARG A 243 8.20 22.94 -2.80
C ARG A 243 7.06 22.75 -1.81
N CYS A 244 6.38 21.60 -1.85
CA CYS A 244 5.34 21.26 -0.88
C CYS A 244 5.90 21.19 0.55
N PHE A 245 7.02 20.49 0.74
CA PHE A 245 7.69 20.38 2.04
C PHE A 245 8.13 21.73 2.58
N LYS A 246 8.76 22.57 1.74
CA LYS A 246 9.13 23.95 2.09
C LYS A 246 7.90 24.79 2.47
N ALA A 247 6.76 24.61 1.82
CA ALA A 247 5.53 25.30 2.20
C ALA A 247 5.02 24.90 3.59
N SER A 248 5.18 23.63 3.97
CA SER A 248 4.91 23.14 5.32
C SER A 248 5.86 23.73 6.35
N VAL A 249 7.16 23.81 6.04
CA VAL A 249 8.17 24.47 6.90
C VAL A 249 7.81 25.93 7.14
N ARG A 250 7.46 26.67 6.08
CA ARG A 250 7.05 28.07 6.22
C ARG A 250 5.81 28.25 7.07
N PHE A 251 4.85 27.32 7.00
CA PHE A 251 3.68 27.37 7.87
C PHE A 251 4.07 27.20 9.35
N VAL A 252 4.93 26.24 9.69
CA VAL A 252 5.34 25.98 11.09
C VAL A 252 6.03 27.19 11.71
N TYR A 253 7.00 27.77 10.99
CA TYR A 253 7.84 28.85 11.49
C TYR A 253 7.34 30.25 11.10
N SER A 254 6.15 30.35 10.51
CA SER A 254 5.53 31.61 10.07
C SER A 254 6.42 32.45 9.14
N LEU A 255 7.21 31.78 8.29
CA LEU A 255 8.15 32.42 7.38
C LEU A 255 7.45 33.03 6.17
N ARG A 256 8.02 34.09 5.62
CA ARG A 256 7.51 34.74 4.39
C ARG A 256 7.71 33.84 3.17
N ARG A 257 6.93 34.07 2.10
CA ARG A 257 6.94 33.26 0.87
C ARG A 257 8.33 33.10 0.25
N ARG A 258 9.14 34.16 0.24
CA ARG A 258 10.48 34.19 -0.36
C ARG A 258 11.60 33.94 0.66
N GLU A 259 11.27 33.84 1.93
CA GLU A 259 12.26 33.58 2.97
C GLU A 259 12.82 32.16 2.84
N THR A 260 14.11 32.02 3.12
CA THR A 260 14.80 30.74 3.06
C THR A 260 14.30 29.82 4.17
N THR A 261 14.16 28.54 3.86
CA THR A 261 13.83 27.50 4.84
C THR A 261 15.06 26.74 5.33
N ALA A 262 16.26 27.08 4.84
CA ALA A 262 17.47 26.29 5.06
C ALA A 262 17.79 26.09 6.55
N ALA A 263 17.69 27.14 7.35
CA ALA A 263 17.99 27.10 8.78
C ALA A 263 17.05 26.19 9.59
N VAL A 264 15.81 25.98 9.11
CA VAL A 264 14.76 25.32 9.90
C VAL A 264 14.13 24.07 9.27
N ARG A 265 14.44 23.77 7.99
CA ARG A 265 13.81 22.66 7.26
C ARG A 265 14.03 21.29 7.89
N ASN A 266 15.18 21.10 8.54
CA ASN A 266 15.54 19.83 9.16
C ASN A 266 14.78 19.60 10.48
N PHE A 267 14.19 20.62 11.10
CA PHE A 267 13.51 20.42 12.38
C PHE A 267 12.18 19.64 12.27
N ILE A 268 11.56 19.57 11.09
CA ILE A 268 10.32 18.78 10.93
C ILE A 268 10.63 17.29 10.97
N LEU A 269 11.59 16.84 10.17
CA LEU A 269 11.90 15.43 9.93
C LEU A 269 13.20 14.94 10.61
N GLY A 270 13.97 15.85 11.21
CA GLY A 270 15.40 15.63 11.53
C GLY A 270 16.32 15.81 10.32
N HIS A 271 15.76 15.76 9.10
CA HIS A 271 16.46 15.76 7.83
C HIS A 271 15.67 16.55 6.77
N ASP A 272 16.26 16.82 5.61
CA ASP A 272 15.48 17.17 4.44
C ASP A 272 14.77 15.93 3.86
N LEU A 273 13.92 16.14 2.85
CA LEU A 273 13.07 15.09 2.31
C LEU A 273 13.87 13.96 1.63
N GLU A 274 14.99 14.29 0.98
CA GLU A 274 15.82 13.32 0.27
C GLU A 274 16.69 12.50 1.22
N ALA A 275 17.25 13.15 2.23
CA ALA A 275 17.94 12.47 3.32
C ALA A 275 16.99 11.59 4.13
N ASN A 276 15.74 12.02 4.38
CA ASN A 276 14.74 11.19 5.03
C ASN A 276 14.36 9.95 4.19
N TYR A 277 14.19 10.10 2.88
CA TYR A 277 14.01 8.95 1.99
C TYR A 277 15.20 7.99 2.07
N SER A 278 16.44 8.51 1.99
CA SER A 278 17.67 7.71 2.06
C SER A 278 17.77 6.94 3.38
N HIS A 279 17.38 7.58 4.49
CA HIS A 279 17.29 6.95 5.80
C HIS A 279 16.28 5.80 5.81
N ARG A 280 15.07 6.02 5.28
CA ARG A 280 13.99 5.02 5.25
C ARG A 280 14.29 3.84 4.34
N ILE A 281 14.85 4.08 3.15
CA ILE A 281 15.23 2.99 2.25
C ILE A 281 16.41 2.20 2.81
N SER A 282 17.37 2.83 3.50
CA SER A 282 18.44 2.14 4.22
C SER A 282 17.89 1.21 5.32
N ILE A 283 16.89 1.67 6.10
CA ILE A 283 16.22 0.82 7.11
C ILE A 283 15.49 -0.35 6.46
N PHE A 284 14.78 -0.11 5.35
CA PHE A 284 14.12 -1.17 4.59
C PHE A 284 15.13 -2.23 4.16
N MET A 285 16.25 -1.82 3.56
CA MET A 285 17.31 -2.74 3.13
C MET A 285 17.99 -3.47 4.30
N ARG A 286 18.11 -2.84 5.48
CA ARG A 286 18.61 -3.51 6.71
C ARG A 286 17.74 -4.70 7.09
N GLN A 287 16.42 -4.53 7.02
CA GLN A 287 15.46 -5.59 7.34
C GLN A 287 15.56 -6.73 6.32
N GLY A 288 15.64 -6.41 5.03
CA GLY A 288 15.87 -7.41 3.98
C GLY A 288 17.22 -8.13 4.10
N TYR A 289 18.28 -7.44 4.53
CA TYR A 289 19.59 -8.07 4.77
C TYR A 289 19.55 -9.04 5.96
N ALA A 290 18.78 -8.69 6.99
CA ALA A 290 18.54 -9.54 8.16
C ALA A 290 17.62 -10.74 7.88
N SER A 291 17.12 -10.89 6.65
CA SER A 291 16.13 -11.91 6.28
C SER A 291 14.81 -11.79 7.06
N ASN A 292 14.43 -10.57 7.46
CA ASN A 292 13.18 -10.30 8.18
C ASN A 292 11.98 -10.05 7.23
N PHE A 293 12.18 -10.14 5.91
CA PHE A 293 11.10 -10.00 4.96
C PHE A 293 10.35 -11.32 4.75
N PRO A 294 9.05 -11.24 4.40
CA PRO A 294 8.34 -12.40 3.89
C PRO A 294 9.09 -13.05 2.71
N PRO A 295 9.00 -14.38 2.53
CA PRO A 295 9.75 -15.11 1.49
C PRO A 295 9.58 -14.52 0.08
N TYR A 296 8.36 -14.08 -0.26
CA TYR A 296 8.06 -13.52 -1.59
C TYR A 296 8.77 -12.19 -1.88
N LEU A 297 9.18 -11.43 -0.86
CA LEU A 297 10.04 -10.25 -1.00
C LEU A 297 11.52 -10.61 -0.88
N GLN A 298 11.85 -11.53 0.03
CA GLN A 298 13.23 -11.92 0.30
C GLN A 298 13.92 -12.50 -0.94
N GLN A 299 13.21 -13.25 -1.78
CA GLN A 299 13.72 -13.82 -3.04
C GLN A 299 14.24 -12.77 -4.04
N HIS A 300 13.83 -11.51 -3.91
CA HIS A 300 14.26 -10.42 -4.80
C HIS A 300 15.55 -9.75 -4.34
N LEU A 301 16.09 -10.12 -3.18
CA LEU A 301 17.33 -9.59 -2.62
C LEU A 301 18.44 -10.63 -2.71
N ILE A 302 19.53 -10.28 -3.38
CA ILE A 302 20.69 -11.15 -3.53
C ILE A 302 21.84 -10.56 -2.71
N LYS A 303 22.32 -11.30 -1.71
CA LYS A 303 23.48 -10.88 -0.89
C LYS A 303 24.78 -11.04 -1.70
N GLY A 304 25.72 -10.13 -1.48
CA GLY A 304 27.05 -10.19 -2.09
C GLY A 304 27.86 -11.40 -1.60
N ARG A 305 28.81 -11.87 -2.42
CA ARG A 305 29.67 -13.04 -2.11
C ARG A 305 30.53 -12.84 -0.86
N GLN A 306 30.97 -11.62 -0.59
CA GLN A 306 31.77 -11.30 0.60
C GLN A 306 30.86 -10.97 1.78
N GLU A 307 30.65 -11.94 2.68
CA GLU A 307 29.78 -11.76 3.85
C GLU A 307 30.21 -10.60 4.75
N ARG A 308 31.53 -10.42 4.93
CA ARG A 308 32.10 -9.33 5.74
C ARG A 308 31.70 -7.95 5.22
N ALA A 309 31.54 -7.80 3.91
CA ALA A 309 31.16 -6.54 3.27
C ALA A 309 29.67 -6.20 3.50
N ARG A 310 28.83 -7.18 3.86
CA ARG A 310 27.39 -7.04 4.04
C ARG A 310 26.71 -6.24 2.92
N SER A 311 27.03 -6.54 1.66
CA SER A 311 26.49 -5.84 0.49
C SER A 311 25.36 -6.62 -0.18
N PHE A 312 24.63 -5.95 -1.06
CA PHE A 312 23.73 -6.57 -2.02
C PHE A 312 24.36 -6.61 -3.42
N VAL A 313 24.04 -7.65 -4.19
CA VAL A 313 24.30 -7.66 -5.63
C VAL A 313 23.32 -6.71 -6.29
N ILE A 314 23.83 -5.83 -7.15
CA ILE A 314 23.00 -4.92 -7.95
C ILE A 314 22.79 -5.57 -9.32
N PRO A 315 21.60 -6.12 -9.61
CA PRO A 315 21.34 -6.74 -10.90
C PRO A 315 21.38 -5.70 -12.02
N HIS A 316 21.97 -6.06 -13.16
CA HIS A 316 21.99 -5.19 -14.33
C HIS A 316 20.60 -5.17 -14.98
N HIS A 317 20.02 -3.97 -15.09
CA HIS A 317 18.73 -3.78 -15.74
C HIS A 317 18.75 -2.53 -16.61
N THR A 318 18.29 -2.70 -17.86
CA THR A 318 18.19 -1.64 -18.88
C THR A 318 16.81 -0.98 -18.93
N THR A 319 15.89 -1.34 -18.02
CA THR A 319 14.48 -0.91 -18.04
C THR A 319 14.12 -0.08 -16.81
N SER A 320 12.86 0.39 -16.74
CA SER A 320 12.29 1.10 -15.58
C SER A 320 12.47 0.35 -14.25
N LYS A 321 12.75 -0.96 -14.28
CA LYS A 321 13.12 -1.75 -13.10
C LYS A 321 14.32 -1.17 -12.34
N ARG A 322 15.24 -0.45 -13.00
CA ARG A 322 16.36 0.28 -12.33
C ARG A 322 15.87 1.23 -11.23
N LYS A 323 14.66 1.76 -11.39
CA LYS A 323 14.02 2.68 -10.44
C LYS A 323 13.23 1.97 -9.34
N SER A 324 13.27 0.64 -9.28
CA SER A 324 12.61 -0.14 -8.23
C SER A 324 13.32 0.04 -6.89
N ILE A 325 12.56 -0.14 -5.80
CA ILE A 325 13.06 -0.14 -4.43
C ILE A 325 14.21 -1.14 -4.23
N MET A 326 14.18 -2.30 -4.88
CA MET A 326 15.21 -3.33 -4.70
C MET A 326 16.56 -2.90 -5.26
N ILE A 327 16.57 -2.19 -6.39
CA ILE A 327 17.81 -1.73 -7.03
C ILE A 327 18.28 -0.43 -6.40
N ALA A 328 17.40 0.57 -6.29
CA ALA A 328 17.75 1.84 -5.67
C ALA A 328 18.15 1.67 -4.21
N GLY A 329 17.48 0.77 -3.49
CA GLY A 329 17.81 0.39 -2.13
C GLY A 329 19.14 -0.33 -2.04
N ALA A 330 19.42 -1.32 -2.89
CA ALA A 330 20.73 -1.98 -2.92
C ALA A 330 21.89 -1.00 -3.20
N ILE A 331 21.69 -0.05 -4.13
CA ILE A 331 22.66 1.03 -4.40
C ILE A 331 22.88 1.88 -3.16
N ASN A 332 21.80 2.38 -2.55
CA ASN A 332 21.88 3.23 -1.36
C ASN A 332 22.54 2.50 -0.17
N TRP A 333 22.18 1.23 0.03
CA TRP A 333 22.76 0.37 1.06
C TRP A 333 24.27 0.15 0.85
N ASN A 334 24.69 -0.17 -0.38
CA ASN A 334 26.09 -0.44 -0.69
C ASN A 334 26.98 0.80 -0.54
N GLN A 335 26.42 2.01 -0.66
CA GLN A 335 27.11 3.29 -0.40
C GLN A 335 27.28 3.60 1.10
N LEU A 336 26.64 2.83 2.01
CA LEU A 336 26.83 3.01 3.44
C LEU A 336 28.23 2.53 3.87
N PRO A 337 28.88 3.20 4.85
CA PRO A 337 30.13 2.76 5.44
C PRO A 337 29.97 1.35 5.97
N LEU A 338 31.06 0.59 5.86
CA LEU A 338 31.08 -0.78 6.35
C LEU A 338 30.75 -0.83 7.85
N ALA A 339 31.32 0.08 8.64
CA ALA A 339 31.05 0.21 10.07
C ALA A 339 29.55 0.35 10.37
N THR A 340 28.82 1.15 9.59
CA THR A 340 27.37 1.33 9.75
C THR A 340 26.61 0.04 9.42
N ARG A 341 26.95 -0.63 8.30
CA ARG A 341 26.29 -1.90 7.90
C ARG A 341 26.58 -3.05 8.86
N GLN A 342 27.71 -2.99 9.57
CA GLN A 342 28.12 -4.02 10.52
C GLN A 342 27.46 -3.90 11.90
N LEU A 343 26.77 -2.79 12.18
CA LEU A 343 26.11 -2.57 13.47
C LEU A 343 25.15 -3.72 13.85
N PRO A 344 25.22 -4.20 15.11
CA PRO A 344 24.54 -5.43 15.52
C PRO A 344 23.03 -5.25 15.58
N THR A 345 22.55 -4.13 16.12
CA THR A 345 21.12 -3.88 16.35
C THR A 345 20.54 -2.88 15.35
N ILE A 346 19.23 -3.01 15.09
CA ILE A 346 18.50 -2.05 14.26
C ILE A 346 18.48 -0.64 14.88
N ASN A 347 18.48 -0.54 16.21
CA ASN A 347 18.47 0.75 16.91
C ASN A 347 19.82 1.46 16.80
N ALA A 348 20.92 0.73 16.92
CA ALA A 348 22.26 1.27 16.67
C ALA A 348 22.38 1.73 15.21
N PHE A 349 21.88 0.93 14.27
CA PHE A 349 21.86 1.27 12.85
C PHE A 349 21.07 2.55 12.56
N LYS A 350 19.84 2.67 13.07
CA LYS A 350 19.01 3.89 12.94
C LYS A 350 19.72 5.11 13.52
N SER A 351 20.30 4.98 14.73
CA SER A 351 21.01 6.08 15.39
C SER A 351 22.23 6.55 14.59
N ALA A 352 23.02 5.61 14.06
CA ALA A 352 24.17 5.92 13.21
C ALA A 352 23.80 6.60 11.89
N LEU A 353 22.65 6.24 11.30
CA LEU A 353 22.15 6.94 10.11
C LEU A 353 21.69 8.36 10.42
N SER A 354 21.06 8.60 11.58
CA SER A 354 20.64 9.94 12.01
C SER A 354 21.81 10.85 12.43
N ALA A 355 22.93 10.26 12.86
CA ALA A 355 24.15 10.98 13.25
C ALA A 355 24.98 11.49 12.07
N ARG A 356 24.71 11.02 10.84
CA ARG A 356 25.26 11.57 9.60
C ARG A 356 24.56 12.92 9.32
N ARG A 357 24.97 13.94 10.07
CA ARG A 357 24.53 15.34 9.93
C ARG A 357 25.38 16.09 8.92
#